data_AF-A0A8C6U4G9-F1
#
_entry.id   AF-A0A8C6U4G9-F1
#
_cell.length_a   1.000
_cell.length_b   1.000
_cell.length_c   1.000
_cell.angle_alpha   90.00
_cell.angle_beta   90.00
_cell.angle_gamma   90.00
#
_symmetry.space_group_name_H-M   'P 1'
#
loop_
_entity.id
_entity.type
_entity.pdbx_description
1 polymer ?
#
loop_
_entity_poly.entity_id
_entity_poly.type
_entity_poly.pdbx_seq_one_letter_code
_entity_poly.pdbx_strand_id
1 'polypeptide(L)'
;FNNTMEQEFEEIDSSGRWHNLYNEIRNEASEYPYKVAKLPANRNLNRYRDVSPYDHSRVKLENSENDYINASLIMMEEAQRAYILSQGPLRNTCGHFWLMIWEQCTKAVIMLNRIIEKGTEKCAQYWPSLKDREMPFTDTRFVVHLISEEVQTCYTIRVLKLQNTKTGESREIYHFHYTSWPDFGVPESPGSFLDFLFRVRQSGSLGPEHGPSVVHCSAGIGRSGTFALVDTCLVLMDKRHDPSSVDIRKVLLDMREYRMGLIQTADQLRFSYMAVLEGAKLILPTSLTQKQMLISTEDFEPDLPPPSPPPRPHHTFKESKSNGQPGSCAEPLKNSEDDLVEGGPVNQNHSMNENSGDLRKRQREERIASTAQRVHQMKQRLTDSERKKESWAYWRPILLNVGAGAAVAVGLLVCWMYSQ
;
A
#
# COMPACT_ATOMS: atom_id res chain seq x y z
N PHE A 1 -20.95 22.36 6.05
CA PHE A 1 -19.63 22.19 6.67
C PHE A 1 -18.63 22.88 5.77
N ASN A 2 -18.13 24.07 6.14
CA ASN A 2 -17.02 24.70 5.42
C ASN A 2 -15.76 23.90 5.78
N ASN A 3 -15.35 22.97 4.93
CA ASN A 3 -14.15 22.18 5.18
C ASN A 3 -12.94 23.04 4.80
N THR A 4 -12.35 23.69 5.79
CA THR A 4 -11.19 24.60 5.64
C THR A 4 -10.04 23.94 4.89
N MET A 5 -9.82 22.63 5.08
CA MET A 5 -8.79 21.87 4.37
C MET A 5 -9.12 21.61 2.89
N GLU A 6 -10.39 21.36 2.54
CA GLU A 6 -10.80 21.23 1.13
C GLU A 6 -10.65 22.58 0.41
N GLN A 7 -11.03 23.67 1.07
CA GLN A 7 -10.85 25.02 0.54
C GLN A 7 -9.37 25.37 0.35
N GLU A 8 -8.53 25.08 1.35
CA GLU A 8 -7.08 25.24 1.25
C GLU A 8 -6.50 24.42 0.07
N PHE A 9 -6.91 23.14 -0.04
CA PHE A 9 -6.48 22.28 -1.14
C PHE A 9 -6.87 22.86 -2.51
N GLU A 10 -8.15 23.21 -2.70
CA GLU A 10 -8.66 23.79 -3.94
C GLU A 10 -7.98 25.11 -4.31
N GLU A 11 -7.70 25.96 -3.31
CA GLU A 11 -6.99 27.22 -3.51
C GLU A 11 -5.55 26.97 -3.99
N ILE A 12 -4.81 26.07 -3.33
CA ILE A 12 -3.44 25.74 -3.73
C ILE A 12 -3.42 25.07 -5.11
N ASP A 13 -4.38 24.17 -5.38
CA ASP A 13 -4.43 23.41 -6.63
C ASP A 13 -4.79 24.29 -7.83
N SER A 14 -5.81 25.13 -7.70
CA SER A 14 -6.23 26.07 -8.75
C SER A 14 -5.17 27.14 -9.04
N SER A 15 -4.39 27.54 -8.03
CA SER A 15 -3.30 28.50 -8.18
C SER A 15 -1.95 27.88 -8.55
N GLY A 16 -1.83 26.55 -8.59
CA GLY A 16 -0.60 25.84 -8.91
C GLY A 16 0.54 26.03 -7.89
N ARG A 17 0.22 26.37 -6.64
CA ARG A 17 1.19 26.80 -5.61
C ARG A 17 1.81 25.67 -4.76
N TRP A 18 1.63 24.40 -5.14
CA TRP A 18 2.19 23.27 -4.39
C TRP A 18 3.71 23.33 -4.19
N HIS A 19 4.44 23.81 -5.20
CA HIS A 19 5.89 23.99 -5.09
C HIS A 19 6.27 25.08 -4.09
N ASN A 20 5.49 26.17 -3.99
CA ASN A 20 5.71 27.24 -3.03
C ASN A 20 5.51 26.73 -1.60
N LEU A 21 4.36 26.10 -1.32
CA LEU A 21 4.06 25.53 0.00
C LEU A 21 5.11 24.49 0.41
N TYR A 22 5.51 23.61 -0.51
CA TYR A 22 6.55 22.62 -0.23
C TYR A 22 7.89 23.27 0.17
N ASN A 23 8.28 24.35 -0.53
CA ASN A 23 9.51 25.07 -0.23
C ASN A 23 9.41 25.87 1.08
N GLU A 24 8.25 26.44 1.41
CA GLU A 24 8.00 27.09 2.71
C GLU A 24 8.21 26.10 3.86
N ILE A 25 7.58 24.92 3.79
CA ILE A 25 7.75 23.85 4.79
C ILE A 25 9.21 23.39 4.87
N ARG A 26 9.92 23.34 3.75
CA ARG A 26 11.35 23.01 3.73
C ARG A 26 12.20 24.08 4.44
N ASN A 27 11.87 25.35 4.27
CA ASN A 27 12.61 26.45 4.88
C ASN A 27 12.31 26.61 6.38
N GLU A 28 11.10 26.23 6.81
CA GLU A 28 10.68 26.28 8.22
C GLU A 28 11.10 25.06 9.02
N ALA A 29 11.40 23.93 8.37
CA ALA A 29 11.76 22.70 9.05
C ALA A 29 13.04 22.87 9.89
N SER A 30 12.95 22.49 11.16
CA SER A 30 14.08 22.48 12.08
C SER A 30 15.17 21.50 11.64
N GLU A 31 16.42 21.94 11.78
CA GLU A 31 17.60 21.07 11.62
C GLU A 31 18.22 20.76 12.99
N TYR A 32 18.44 19.47 13.25
CA TYR A 32 19.08 18.99 14.47
C TYR A 32 20.41 18.29 14.16
N PRO A 33 21.31 18.13 15.14
CA PRO A 33 22.56 17.41 14.96
C PRO A 33 22.34 15.93 14.57
N TYR A 34 23.20 15.41 13.69
CA TYR A 34 23.26 14.01 13.25
C TYR A 34 24.72 13.51 13.23
N LYS A 35 25.50 13.89 14.26
CA LYS A 35 26.96 13.68 14.32
C LYS A 35 27.32 12.19 14.29
N VAL A 36 26.55 11.34 14.98
CA VAL A 36 26.83 9.89 15.05
C VAL A 36 26.76 9.27 13.65
N ALA A 37 25.79 9.70 12.84
CA ALA A 37 25.62 9.20 11.48
C ALA A 37 26.80 9.54 10.55
N LYS A 38 27.59 10.58 10.86
CA LYS A 38 28.73 11.03 10.06
C LYS A 38 30.08 10.49 10.54
N LEU A 39 30.11 9.71 11.62
CA LEU A 39 31.35 9.05 12.05
C LEU A 39 31.91 8.17 10.93
N PRO A 40 33.24 8.12 10.71
CA PRO A 40 33.85 7.30 9.66
C PRO A 40 33.43 5.83 9.72
N ALA A 41 33.30 5.27 10.93
CA ALA A 41 32.86 3.89 11.16
C ALA A 41 31.43 3.60 10.68
N ASN A 42 30.58 4.63 10.54
CA ASN A 42 29.18 4.50 10.14
C ASN A 42 28.93 4.80 8.66
N ARG A 43 29.98 5.16 7.90
CA ARG A 43 29.84 5.56 6.49
C ARG A 43 29.21 4.46 5.63
N ASN A 44 29.60 3.20 5.84
CA ASN A 44 29.08 2.03 5.12
C ASN A 44 27.73 1.51 5.66
N LEU A 45 27.18 2.13 6.71
CA LEU A 45 25.87 1.82 7.28
C LEU A 45 24.77 2.77 6.73
N ASN A 46 25.16 3.79 5.96
CA ASN A 46 24.28 4.76 5.34
C ASN A 46 24.14 4.50 3.84
N ARG A 47 22.90 4.33 3.37
CA ARG A 47 22.61 4.17 1.93
C ARG A 47 22.86 5.45 1.15
N TYR A 48 22.52 6.59 1.76
CA TYR A 48 22.63 7.92 1.15
C TYR A 48 23.44 8.85 2.06
N ARG A 49 24.35 9.61 1.46
CA ARG A 49 25.25 10.52 2.19
C ARG A 49 24.49 11.69 2.82
N ASP A 50 23.42 12.10 2.19
CA ASP A 50 22.58 13.28 2.48
C ASP A 50 21.34 12.96 3.32
N VAL A 51 21.13 11.69 3.70
CA VAL A 51 20.01 11.27 4.55
C VAL A 51 20.53 10.60 5.81
N SER A 52 20.32 11.21 6.96
CA SER A 52 20.84 10.73 8.25
C SER A 52 19.81 10.91 9.36
N PRO A 53 19.74 10.02 10.35
CA PRO A 53 18.89 10.21 11.51
C PRO A 53 19.48 11.29 12.43
N TYR A 54 18.64 12.10 13.06
CA TYR A 54 19.09 13.02 14.10
C TYR A 54 19.53 12.26 15.35
N ASP A 55 20.51 12.80 16.08
CA ASP A 55 21.13 12.13 17.22
C ASP A 55 20.15 11.90 18.37
N HIS A 56 19.17 12.80 18.56
CA HIS A 56 18.18 12.73 19.65
C HIS A 56 17.07 11.71 19.40
N SER A 57 16.75 11.42 18.12
CA SER A 57 15.64 10.55 17.72
C SER A 57 16.11 9.23 17.08
N ARG A 58 17.42 9.04 16.86
CA ARG A 58 17.92 7.81 16.25
C ARG A 58 17.61 6.60 17.13
N VAL A 59 17.25 5.50 16.49
CA VAL A 59 17.19 4.20 17.17
C VAL A 59 18.63 3.74 17.47
N LYS A 60 18.83 3.17 18.66
CA LYS A 60 20.12 2.63 19.11
C LYS A 60 20.00 1.13 19.26
N LEU A 61 20.93 0.38 18.68
CA LEU A 61 21.01 -1.06 18.85
C LEU A 61 21.69 -1.38 20.17
N GLU A 62 21.10 -2.24 20.98
CA GLU A 62 21.66 -2.59 22.31
C GLU A 62 22.62 -3.78 22.23
N ASN A 63 22.32 -4.77 21.38
CA ASN A 63 23.09 -6.01 21.27
C ASN A 63 24.05 -6.03 20.06
N SER A 64 24.70 -4.90 19.80
CA SER A 64 25.68 -4.70 18.72
C SER A 64 26.91 -3.95 19.25
N GLU A 65 28.10 -4.25 18.73
CA GLU A 65 29.33 -3.50 19.06
C GLU A 65 29.22 -2.02 18.65
N ASN A 66 28.47 -1.77 17.57
CA ASN A 66 28.14 -0.44 17.07
C ASN A 66 26.63 -0.23 17.17
N ASP A 67 26.21 0.73 18.00
CA ASP A 67 24.79 1.02 18.27
C ASP A 67 24.06 1.69 17.08
N TYR A 68 24.77 1.97 15.99
CA TYR A 68 24.25 2.77 14.88
C TYR A 68 23.42 1.96 13.88
N ILE A 69 22.22 2.46 13.62
CA ILE A 69 21.39 2.14 12.46
C ILE A 69 20.76 3.44 11.92
N ASN A 70 20.63 3.57 10.60
CA ASN A 70 19.95 4.72 10.00
C ASN A 70 18.42 4.57 10.10
N ALA A 71 17.91 4.82 11.31
CA ALA A 71 16.49 4.80 11.64
C ALA A 71 16.18 5.87 12.69
N SER A 72 15.00 6.47 12.61
CA SER A 72 14.52 7.49 13.55
C SER A 72 13.19 7.07 14.15
N LEU A 73 13.06 7.17 15.48
CA LEU A 73 11.79 7.05 16.18
C LEU A 73 11.04 8.38 16.07
N ILE A 74 9.84 8.34 15.52
CA ILE A 74 8.93 9.49 15.39
C ILE A 74 7.77 9.27 16.35
N MET A 75 7.60 10.19 17.29
CA MET A 75 6.56 10.14 18.31
C MET A 75 5.54 11.26 18.07
N MET A 76 4.29 10.87 17.80
CA MET A 76 3.17 11.79 17.66
C MET A 76 2.27 11.65 18.89
N GLU A 77 2.61 12.40 19.96
CA GLU A 77 2.01 12.24 21.29
C GLU A 77 0.49 12.39 21.27
N GLU A 78 -0.03 13.45 20.65
CA GLU A 78 -1.48 13.69 20.56
C GLU A 78 -2.19 12.56 19.79
N ALA A 79 -1.58 12.11 18.69
CA ALA A 79 -2.09 10.96 17.93
C ALA A 79 -1.94 9.63 18.69
N GLN A 80 -1.16 9.59 19.78
CA GLN A 80 -0.71 8.37 20.47
C GLN A 80 -0.21 7.33 19.46
N ARG A 81 0.64 7.80 18.55
CA ARG A 81 1.16 6.99 17.45
C ARG A 81 2.67 7.14 17.38
N ALA A 82 3.35 6.03 17.16
CA ALA A 82 4.79 5.98 17.05
C ALA A 82 5.19 5.18 15.81
N TYR A 83 6.26 5.63 15.14
CA TYR A 83 6.81 4.95 13.98
C TYR A 83 8.34 4.93 14.07
N ILE A 84 8.95 3.88 13.52
CA ILE A 84 10.37 3.91 13.21
C ILE A 84 10.52 4.09 11.70
N LEU A 85 11.02 5.25 11.26
CA LEU A 85 11.32 5.50 9.84
C LEU A 85 12.78 5.17 9.56
N SER A 86 13.02 4.23 8.66
CA SER A 86 14.35 3.70 8.35
C SER A 86 14.65 3.71 6.86
N GLN A 87 15.94 3.69 6.50
CA GLN A 87 16.34 3.43 5.12
C GLN A 87 16.03 1.97 4.71
N GLY A 88 15.94 1.70 3.41
CA GLY A 88 15.94 0.33 2.91
C GLY A 88 17.26 -0.36 3.27
N PRO A 89 17.26 -1.51 3.97
CA PRO A 89 18.49 -2.15 4.44
C PRO A 89 19.52 -2.33 3.34
N LEU A 90 20.79 -2.10 3.68
CA LEU A 90 21.94 -2.51 2.88
C LEU A 90 22.22 -3.98 3.15
N ARG A 91 22.96 -4.63 2.26
CA ARG A 91 23.34 -6.05 2.42
C ARG A 91 24.03 -6.32 3.76
N ASN A 92 24.90 -5.41 4.19
CA ASN A 92 25.63 -5.47 5.45
C ASN A 92 24.86 -4.92 6.67
N THR A 93 23.59 -4.50 6.51
CA THR A 93 22.77 -4.00 7.61
C THR A 93 21.43 -4.74 7.74
N CYS A 94 21.22 -5.83 6.99
CA CYS A 94 20.01 -6.64 7.13
C CYS A 94 19.90 -7.27 8.53
N GLY A 95 21.01 -7.79 9.08
CA GLY A 95 21.05 -8.33 10.44
C GLY A 95 20.71 -7.26 11.49
N HIS A 96 21.29 -6.06 11.37
CA HIS A 96 20.98 -4.91 12.22
C HIS A 96 19.51 -4.49 12.14
N PHE A 97 18.91 -4.56 10.95
CA PHE A 97 17.49 -4.23 10.75
C PHE A 97 16.57 -5.19 11.50
N TRP A 98 16.83 -6.49 11.45
CA TRP A 98 16.07 -7.48 12.22
C TRP A 98 16.34 -7.42 13.72
N LEU A 99 17.57 -7.09 14.12
CA LEU A 99 17.88 -6.80 15.51
C LEU A 99 17.05 -5.63 16.05
N MET A 100 16.98 -4.53 15.29
CA MET A 100 16.14 -3.38 15.63
C MET A 100 14.66 -3.79 15.78
N ILE A 101 14.11 -4.56 14.84
CA ILE A 101 12.72 -5.05 14.91
C ILE A 101 12.47 -5.88 16.17
N TRP A 102 13.45 -6.71 16.56
CA TRP A 102 13.37 -7.51 17.78
C TRP A 102 13.41 -6.65 19.05
N GLU A 103 14.43 -5.79 19.18
CA GLU A 103 14.64 -4.93 20.35
C GLU A 103 13.50 -3.95 20.55
N GLN A 104 12.96 -3.41 19.47
CA GLN A 104 11.86 -2.44 19.50
C GLN A 104 10.48 -3.09 19.59
N CYS A 105 10.39 -4.42 19.77
CA CYS A 105 9.11 -5.14 19.86
C CYS A 105 8.13 -4.81 18.73
N THR A 106 8.66 -4.57 17.52
CA THR A 106 7.88 -4.18 16.35
C THR A 106 6.98 -5.33 15.91
N LYS A 107 5.70 -5.03 15.62
CA LYS A 107 4.75 -6.02 15.09
C LYS A 107 4.68 -6.05 13.56
N ALA A 108 4.92 -4.92 12.90
CA ALA A 108 4.88 -4.82 11.45
C ALA A 108 6.03 -4.01 10.83
N VAL A 109 6.41 -4.45 9.63
CA VAL A 109 7.30 -3.74 8.70
C VAL A 109 6.49 -3.32 7.48
N ILE A 110 6.47 -2.02 7.19
CA ILE A 110 5.79 -1.40 6.06
C ILE A 110 6.84 -0.97 5.04
N MET A 111 6.94 -1.72 3.95
CA MET A 111 7.88 -1.53 2.84
C MET A 111 7.18 -0.85 1.67
N LEU A 112 7.66 0.33 1.28
CA LEU A 112 7.02 1.18 0.27
C LEU A 112 7.81 1.29 -1.05
N ASN A 113 8.77 0.39 -1.28
CA ASN A 113 9.58 0.37 -2.50
C ASN A 113 9.79 -1.04 -3.03
N ARG A 114 10.20 -1.16 -4.29
CA ARG A 114 10.74 -2.42 -4.82
C ARG A 114 12.24 -2.51 -4.55
N ILE A 115 12.76 -3.73 -4.49
CA ILE A 115 14.20 -4.00 -4.33
C ILE A 115 15.00 -3.28 -5.42
N ILE A 116 14.54 -3.36 -6.66
CA ILE A 116 15.12 -2.69 -7.82
C ILE A 116 14.10 -1.71 -8.40
N GLU A 117 14.52 -0.47 -8.60
CA GLU A 117 13.73 0.55 -9.28
C GLU A 117 14.63 1.27 -10.29
N LYS A 118 14.16 1.41 -11.55
CA LYS A 118 14.92 2.02 -12.65
C LYS A 118 16.32 1.41 -12.80
N GLY A 119 16.44 0.08 -12.66
CA GLY A 119 17.70 -0.65 -12.78
C GLY A 119 18.67 -0.52 -11.60
N THR A 120 18.31 0.22 -10.54
CA THR A 120 19.18 0.41 -9.36
C THR A 120 18.63 -0.32 -8.13
N GLU A 121 19.49 -0.97 -7.35
CA GLU A 121 19.11 -1.56 -6.06
C GLU A 121 18.80 -0.46 -5.03
N LYS A 122 17.54 -0.38 -4.63
CA LYS A 122 17.00 0.58 -3.65
C LYS A 122 16.91 0.01 -2.24
N CYS A 123 16.92 -1.31 -2.11
CA CYS A 123 16.82 -2.04 -0.86
C CYS A 123 17.39 -3.46 -1.09
N ALA A 124 18.09 -4.04 -0.11
CA ALA A 124 18.50 -5.44 -0.20
C ALA A 124 17.28 -6.38 -0.06
N GLN A 125 17.40 -7.60 -0.56
CA GLN A 125 16.48 -8.68 -0.20
C GLN A 125 16.75 -9.08 1.25
N TYR A 126 15.97 -8.55 2.20
CA TYR A 126 16.17 -8.76 3.64
C TYR A 126 15.17 -9.75 4.25
N TRP A 127 14.31 -10.37 3.43
CA TRP A 127 13.36 -11.39 3.85
C TRP A 127 13.48 -12.62 2.92
N PRO A 128 13.10 -13.82 3.36
CA PRO A 128 13.11 -15.01 2.52
C PRO A 128 12.14 -14.94 1.35
N SER A 129 12.53 -15.54 0.22
CA SER A 129 11.63 -15.76 -0.91
C SER A 129 10.77 -17.04 -0.68
N LEU A 130 9.74 -17.23 -1.51
CA LEU A 130 8.97 -18.49 -1.53
C LEU A 130 9.84 -19.73 -1.81
N LYS A 131 11.00 -19.55 -2.47
CA LYS A 131 11.93 -20.64 -2.78
C LYS A 131 12.82 -20.98 -1.60
N ASP A 132 13.41 -19.97 -0.97
CA ASP A 132 14.39 -20.17 0.10
C ASP A 132 13.72 -20.51 1.44
N ARG A 133 12.49 -20.02 1.66
CA ARG A 133 11.63 -20.17 2.86
C ARG A 133 12.20 -19.62 4.17
N GLU A 134 13.51 -19.62 4.33
CA GLU A 134 14.22 -19.03 5.46
C GLU A 134 15.42 -18.19 5.02
N MET A 135 15.82 -17.25 5.87
CA MET A 135 16.97 -16.38 5.64
C MET A 135 17.71 -16.16 6.96
N PRO A 136 18.92 -16.73 7.14
CA PRO A 136 19.72 -16.54 8.35
C PRO A 136 20.53 -15.23 8.30
N PHE A 137 20.63 -14.57 9.46
CA PHE A 137 21.46 -13.40 9.74
C PHE A 137 22.38 -13.75 10.92
N THR A 138 23.56 -14.30 10.59
CA THR A 138 24.48 -14.88 11.58
C THR A 138 25.17 -13.84 12.44
N ASP A 139 25.37 -12.62 11.92
CA ASP A 139 25.93 -11.46 12.62
C ASP A 139 25.09 -11.07 13.84
N THR A 140 23.76 -11.12 13.72
CA THR A 140 22.84 -10.78 14.81
C THR A 140 22.10 -11.98 15.42
N ARG A 141 22.40 -13.21 14.95
CA ARG A 141 21.82 -14.47 15.44
C ARG A 141 20.29 -14.53 15.29
N PHE A 142 19.80 -14.14 14.12
CA PHE A 142 18.40 -14.27 13.76
C PHE A 142 18.22 -15.16 12.53
N VAL A 143 17.04 -15.79 12.43
CA VAL A 143 16.56 -16.42 11.21
C VAL A 143 15.14 -15.93 10.96
N VAL A 144 14.87 -15.52 9.73
CA VAL A 144 13.54 -15.10 9.29
C VAL A 144 12.94 -16.17 8.42
N HIS A 145 11.76 -16.64 8.78
CA HIS A 145 11.01 -17.66 8.04
C HIS A 145 9.78 -17.04 7.38
N LEU A 146 9.48 -17.44 6.15
CA LEU A 146 8.23 -17.09 5.47
C LEU A 146 7.13 -18.08 5.85
N ILE A 147 6.11 -17.59 6.55
CA ILE A 147 4.96 -18.41 6.97
C ILE A 147 3.86 -18.39 5.91
N SER A 148 3.46 -17.19 5.48
CA SER A 148 2.42 -17.02 4.45
C SER A 148 2.67 -15.76 3.62
N GLU A 149 2.10 -15.75 2.41
CA GLU A 149 2.12 -14.62 1.48
C GLU A 149 0.76 -14.48 0.80
N GLU A 150 0.17 -13.30 0.89
CA GLU A 150 -1.06 -12.90 0.21
C GLU A 150 -0.73 -11.78 -0.79
N VAL A 151 -0.84 -12.09 -2.09
CA VAL A 151 -0.53 -11.16 -3.17
C VAL A 151 -1.81 -10.48 -3.64
N GLN A 152 -1.84 -9.15 -3.56
CA GLN A 152 -2.87 -8.29 -4.11
C GLN A 152 -2.32 -7.52 -5.32
N THR A 153 -3.19 -6.80 -6.03
CA THR A 153 -2.79 -6.05 -7.24
C THR A 153 -1.72 -4.99 -6.94
N CYS A 154 -1.89 -4.24 -5.85
CA CYS A 154 -1.07 -3.05 -5.55
C CYS A 154 -0.05 -3.27 -4.41
N TYR A 155 -0.20 -4.36 -3.65
CA TYR A 155 0.63 -4.68 -2.50
C TYR A 155 0.66 -6.18 -2.22
N THR A 156 1.52 -6.62 -1.31
CA THR A 156 1.63 -8.00 -0.84
C THR A 156 1.74 -7.98 0.68
N ILE A 157 1.03 -8.88 1.36
CA ILE A 157 1.10 -9.04 2.81
C ILE A 157 1.77 -10.38 3.09
N ARG A 158 2.79 -10.40 3.94
CA ARG A 158 3.41 -11.64 4.41
C ARG A 158 3.30 -11.73 5.92
N VAL A 159 3.22 -12.95 6.41
CA VAL A 159 3.51 -13.28 7.80
C VAL A 159 4.89 -13.91 7.85
N LEU A 160 5.79 -13.29 8.60
CA LEU A 160 7.14 -13.76 8.83
C LEU A 160 7.29 -14.23 10.27
N LYS A 161 8.08 -15.26 10.50
CA LYS A 161 8.52 -15.65 11.85
C LYS A 161 9.96 -15.24 12.03
N LEU A 162 10.21 -14.29 12.92
CA LEU A 162 11.54 -13.87 13.34
C LEU A 162 11.95 -14.72 14.55
N GLN A 163 12.99 -15.53 14.40
CA GLN A 163 13.50 -16.42 15.44
C GLN A 163 14.87 -15.92 15.93
N ASN A 164 15.00 -15.74 17.24
CA ASN A 164 16.27 -15.50 17.90
C ASN A 164 16.97 -16.85 18.15
N THR A 165 18.08 -17.12 17.46
CA THR A 165 18.75 -18.42 17.57
C THR A 165 19.55 -18.58 18.86
N LYS A 166 19.83 -17.49 19.59
CA LYS A 166 20.48 -17.53 20.89
C LYS A 166 19.51 -17.98 22.00
N THR A 167 18.27 -17.48 21.98
CA THR A 167 17.27 -17.78 23.03
C THR A 167 16.27 -18.85 22.64
N GLY A 168 16.10 -19.13 21.34
CA GLY A 168 15.06 -20.01 20.82
C GLY A 168 13.68 -19.36 20.70
N GLU A 169 13.51 -18.14 21.21
CA GLU A 169 12.25 -17.40 21.13
C GLU A 169 11.94 -16.99 19.69
N SER A 170 10.65 -16.84 19.38
CA SER A 170 10.21 -16.38 18.06
C SER A 170 8.99 -15.49 18.15
N ARG A 171 8.86 -14.59 17.17
CA ARG A 171 7.75 -13.64 17.05
C ARG A 171 7.24 -13.61 15.61
N GLU A 172 5.94 -13.44 15.47
CA GLU A 172 5.32 -13.20 14.17
C GLU A 172 5.32 -11.72 13.83
N ILE A 173 5.84 -11.40 12.66
CA ILE A 173 5.99 -10.06 12.11
C ILE A 173 5.19 -9.97 10.82
N TYR A 174 4.29 -9.00 10.74
CA TYR A 174 3.65 -8.68 9.47
C TYR A 174 4.61 -7.91 8.57
N HIS A 175 4.68 -8.28 7.29
CA HIS A 175 5.41 -7.54 6.27
C HIS A 175 4.43 -7.05 5.21
N PHE A 176 4.16 -5.76 5.23
CA PHE A 176 3.28 -5.08 4.28
C PHE A 176 4.12 -4.44 3.19
N HIS A 177 4.03 -4.95 1.98
CA HIS A 177 4.86 -4.51 0.86
C HIS A 177 4.02 -3.85 -0.23
N TYR A 178 4.05 -2.53 -0.32
CA TYR A 178 3.40 -1.79 -1.40
C TYR A 178 4.27 -1.84 -2.67
N THR A 179 3.79 -2.50 -3.72
CA THR A 179 4.59 -2.85 -4.91
C THR A 179 4.36 -1.94 -6.11
N SER A 180 3.28 -1.15 -6.08
CA SER A 180 2.81 -0.32 -7.18
C SER A 180 3.17 1.17 -7.05
N TRP A 181 3.88 1.59 -6.00
CA TRP A 181 4.29 3.00 -5.84
C TRP A 181 5.42 3.35 -6.82
N PRO A 182 5.24 4.32 -7.74
CA PRO A 182 6.27 4.72 -8.68
C PRO A 182 7.44 5.47 -8.00
N ASP A 183 8.67 5.21 -8.43
CA ASP A 183 9.86 5.89 -7.91
C ASP A 183 9.89 7.38 -8.32
N PHE A 184 9.92 8.27 -7.32
CA PHE A 184 9.75 9.74 -7.41
C PHE A 184 8.36 10.23 -7.89
N GLY A 185 7.35 9.35 -7.91
CA GLY A 185 5.98 9.73 -8.18
C GLY A 185 5.07 9.53 -6.97
N VAL A 186 3.78 9.57 -7.25
CA VAL A 186 2.69 9.26 -6.31
C VAL A 186 1.79 8.19 -6.92
N PRO A 187 1.05 7.41 -6.12
CA PRO A 187 -0.01 6.57 -6.64
C PRO A 187 -1.00 7.40 -7.48
N GLU A 188 -1.52 6.83 -8.58
CA GLU A 188 -2.43 7.53 -9.50
C GLU A 188 -3.71 8.01 -8.82
N SER A 189 -4.17 7.26 -7.80
CA SER A 189 -5.29 7.65 -6.95
C SER A 189 -5.02 7.30 -5.49
N PRO A 190 -5.62 8.06 -4.53
CA PRO A 190 -5.52 7.72 -3.12
C PRO A 190 -6.13 6.38 -2.74
N GLY A 191 -7.08 5.86 -3.53
CA GLY A 191 -7.85 4.67 -3.19
C GLY A 191 -7.01 3.43 -2.86
N SER A 192 -6.06 3.06 -3.73
CA SER A 192 -5.18 1.90 -3.47
C SER A 192 -4.22 2.13 -2.30
N PHE A 193 -3.81 3.37 -2.06
CA PHE A 193 -2.98 3.71 -0.90
C PHE A 193 -3.78 3.63 0.41
N LEU A 194 -5.01 4.13 0.43
CA LEU A 194 -5.89 4.09 1.58
C LEU A 194 -6.32 2.66 1.92
N ASP A 195 -6.66 1.85 0.92
CA ASP A 195 -6.94 0.42 1.13
C ASP A 195 -5.76 -0.27 1.82
N PHE A 196 -4.53 -0.06 1.32
CA PHE A 196 -3.32 -0.58 1.96
C PHE A 196 -3.14 -0.06 3.39
N LEU A 197 -3.29 1.25 3.63
CA LEU A 197 -3.19 1.83 4.97
C LEU A 197 -4.22 1.21 5.93
N PHE A 198 -5.45 1.03 5.49
CA PHE A 198 -6.49 0.40 6.31
C PHE A 198 -6.22 -1.07 6.57
N ARG A 199 -5.64 -1.82 5.63
CA ARG A 199 -5.15 -3.19 5.89
C ARG A 199 -4.06 -3.22 6.96
N VAL A 200 -3.13 -2.25 6.95
CA VAL A 200 -2.13 -2.13 8.02
C VAL A 200 -2.81 -1.84 9.37
N ARG A 201 -3.76 -0.89 9.43
CA ARG A 201 -4.51 -0.57 10.66
C ARG A 201 -5.31 -1.75 11.20
N GLN A 202 -6.03 -2.46 10.33
CA GLN A 202 -6.85 -3.62 10.69
C GLN A 202 -6.05 -4.77 11.30
N SER A 203 -4.73 -4.83 11.04
CA SER A 203 -3.86 -5.84 11.65
C SER A 203 -3.54 -5.59 13.14
N GLY A 204 -3.92 -4.43 13.69
CA GLY A 204 -3.54 -4.00 15.04
C GLY A 204 -2.10 -3.50 15.17
N SER A 205 -1.25 -3.68 14.15
CA SER A 205 0.19 -3.43 14.27
C SER A 205 0.62 -1.98 14.52
N LEU A 206 -0.30 -1.01 14.36
CA LEU A 206 -0.07 0.41 14.65
C LEU A 206 -0.51 0.81 16.07
N GLY A 207 -1.15 -0.10 16.82
CA GLY A 207 -1.66 0.15 18.16
C GLY A 207 -0.57 0.26 19.23
N PRO A 208 -0.88 0.87 20.40
CA PRO A 208 0.06 1.08 21.49
C PRO A 208 0.47 -0.19 22.26
N GLU A 209 -0.22 -1.31 22.03
CA GLU A 209 0.07 -2.62 22.63
C GLU A 209 1.35 -3.28 22.09
N HIS A 210 1.92 -2.71 21.03
CA HIS A 210 3.13 -3.17 20.38
C HIS A 210 4.15 -2.04 20.33
N GLY A 211 5.41 -2.40 20.10
CA GLY A 211 6.40 -1.39 19.78
C GLY A 211 6.15 -0.76 18.41
N PRO A 212 6.81 0.38 18.11
CA PRO A 212 6.55 1.15 16.90
C PRO A 212 6.70 0.31 15.63
N SER A 213 5.74 0.46 14.72
CA SER A 213 5.86 -0.15 13.39
C SER A 213 7.02 0.48 12.60
N VAL A 214 7.77 -0.35 11.88
CA VAL A 214 8.89 0.11 11.07
C VAL A 214 8.38 0.44 9.67
N VAL A 215 8.52 1.69 9.23
CA VAL A 215 8.15 2.15 7.89
C VAL A 215 9.42 2.48 7.12
N HIS A 216 9.59 1.89 5.93
CA HIS A 216 10.73 2.23 5.08
C HIS A 216 10.38 2.29 3.60
N CYS A 217 11.24 2.98 2.86
CA CYS A 217 11.32 2.92 1.42
C CYS A 217 12.79 2.70 1.06
N SER A 218 13.35 3.48 0.13
CA SER A 218 14.80 3.45 -0.10
C SER A 218 15.56 4.32 0.89
N ALA A 219 15.24 5.62 0.98
CA ALA A 219 15.88 6.54 1.93
C ALA A 219 15.15 6.66 3.28
N GLY A 220 13.88 6.23 3.33
CA GLY A 220 13.07 6.32 4.55
C GLY A 220 12.53 7.71 4.86
N ILE A 221 12.33 8.56 3.85
CA ILE A 221 11.88 9.96 4.05
C ILE A 221 10.73 10.39 3.14
N GLY A 222 10.78 10.10 1.82
CA GLY A 222 9.71 10.50 0.88
C GLY A 222 8.41 9.74 1.09
N ARG A 223 8.33 8.52 0.52
CA ARG A 223 7.14 7.64 0.62
C ARG A 223 6.80 7.28 2.06
N SER A 224 7.82 7.04 2.89
CA SER A 224 7.66 6.78 4.32
C SER A 224 7.05 7.96 5.08
N GLY A 225 7.48 9.19 4.77
CA GLY A 225 6.90 10.41 5.31
C GLY A 225 5.43 10.59 4.88
N THR A 226 5.13 10.36 3.60
CA THR A 226 3.74 10.38 3.11
C THR A 226 2.85 9.38 3.85
N PHE A 227 3.32 8.13 4.04
CA PHE A 227 2.55 7.12 4.76
C PHE A 227 2.24 7.54 6.20
N ALA A 228 3.27 7.92 6.96
CA ALA A 228 3.14 8.25 8.36
C ALA A 228 2.37 9.57 8.58
N LEU A 229 2.51 10.56 7.69
CA LEU A 229 1.75 11.80 7.74
C LEU A 229 0.25 11.55 7.54
N VAL A 230 -0.12 10.82 6.48
CA VAL A 230 -1.54 10.53 6.19
C VAL A 230 -2.16 9.74 7.34
N ASP A 231 -1.46 8.71 7.84
CA ASP A 231 -1.92 7.95 9.00
C ASP A 231 -2.14 8.85 10.22
N THR A 232 -1.15 9.67 10.58
CA THR A 232 -1.22 10.57 11.74
C THR A 232 -2.38 11.56 11.62
N CYS A 233 -2.53 12.23 10.47
CA CYS A 233 -3.61 13.19 10.25
C CYS A 233 -4.99 12.53 10.41
N LEU A 234 -5.20 11.36 9.81
CA LEU A 234 -6.46 10.63 9.94
C LEU A 234 -6.75 10.20 11.38
N VAL A 235 -5.73 9.85 12.16
CA VAL A 235 -5.90 9.54 13.60
C VAL A 235 -6.27 10.77 14.40
N LEU A 236 -5.65 11.92 14.13
CA LEU A 236 -5.98 13.18 14.79
C LEU A 236 -7.41 13.62 14.47
N MET A 237 -7.84 13.50 13.21
CA MET A 237 -9.22 13.81 12.81
C MET A 237 -10.25 12.93 13.53
N ASP A 238 -9.97 11.62 13.61
CA ASP A 238 -10.84 10.68 14.32
C ASP A 238 -10.94 11.01 15.81
N LYS A 239 -9.79 11.25 16.48
CA LYS A 239 -9.73 11.61 17.90
C LYS A 239 -10.43 12.92 18.25
N ARG A 240 -10.28 13.93 17.40
CA ARG A 240 -10.86 15.26 17.62
C ARG A 240 -12.33 15.33 17.21
N HIS A 241 -12.82 14.32 16.48
CA HIS A 241 -14.14 14.29 15.85
C HIS A 241 -14.42 15.53 14.96
N ASP A 242 -13.36 16.18 14.48
CA ASP A 242 -13.44 17.38 13.65
C ASP A 242 -12.32 17.38 12.60
N PRO A 243 -12.64 17.19 11.31
CA PRO A 243 -11.67 17.16 10.22
C PRO A 243 -11.01 18.51 9.99
N SER A 244 -11.75 19.60 10.26
CA SER A 244 -11.28 20.97 10.03
C SER A 244 -10.22 21.42 11.04
N SER A 245 -10.02 20.62 12.10
CA SER A 245 -9.07 20.91 13.17
C SER A 245 -7.61 20.53 12.84
N VAL A 246 -7.37 19.72 11.81
CA VAL A 246 -6.04 19.17 11.50
C VAL A 246 -5.34 20.04 10.45
N ASP A 247 -4.21 20.63 10.83
CA ASP A 247 -3.28 21.31 9.92
C ASP A 247 -2.20 20.31 9.46
N ILE A 248 -2.27 19.89 8.19
CA ILE A 248 -1.34 18.91 7.61
C ILE A 248 0.09 19.45 7.58
N ARG A 249 0.28 20.74 7.30
CA ARG A 249 1.60 21.38 7.28
C ARG A 249 2.23 21.36 8.67
N LYS A 250 1.46 21.72 9.70
CA LYS A 250 1.95 21.68 11.09
C LYS A 250 2.35 20.26 11.50
N VAL A 251 1.51 19.27 11.24
CA VAL A 251 1.83 17.86 11.54
C VAL A 251 3.11 17.42 10.83
N LEU A 252 3.30 17.81 9.57
CA LEU A 252 4.54 17.49 8.83
C LEU A 252 5.78 18.16 9.42
N LEU A 253 5.68 19.43 9.87
CA LEU A 253 6.76 20.12 10.56
C LEU A 253 7.13 19.43 11.86
N ASP A 254 6.13 19.06 12.68
CA ASP A 254 6.33 18.32 13.93
C ASP A 254 7.03 16.97 13.67
N MET A 255 6.61 16.23 12.64
CA MET A 255 7.27 14.97 12.27
C MET A 255 8.71 15.18 11.78
N ARG A 256 8.98 16.30 11.09
CA ARG A 256 10.32 16.66 10.62
C ARG A 256 11.29 17.03 11.74
N GLU A 257 10.80 17.30 12.96
CA GLU A 257 11.68 17.41 14.13
C GLU A 257 12.41 16.10 14.45
N TYR A 258 11.80 14.95 14.13
CA TYR A 258 12.38 13.65 14.41
C TYR A 258 13.24 13.11 13.27
N ARG A 259 12.91 13.43 12.02
CA ARG A 259 13.67 12.95 10.86
C ARG A 259 13.64 13.98 9.74
N MET A 260 14.83 14.31 9.22
CA MET A 260 14.96 15.25 8.11
C MET A 260 14.18 14.83 6.86
N GLY A 261 13.73 15.82 6.09
CA GLY A 261 13.33 15.63 4.70
C GLY A 261 12.10 14.75 4.46
N LEU A 262 11.24 14.52 5.47
CA LEU A 262 9.99 13.79 5.26
C LEU A 262 9.16 14.47 4.18
N ILE A 263 8.68 13.71 3.20
CA ILE A 263 8.08 14.20 1.95
C ILE A 263 9.13 14.96 1.09
N GLN A 264 9.42 14.42 -0.09
CA GLN A 264 10.56 14.82 -0.93
C GLN A 264 10.17 15.62 -2.18
N THR A 265 8.88 15.76 -2.46
CA THR A 265 8.38 16.51 -3.64
C THR A 265 7.07 17.20 -3.31
N ALA A 266 6.77 18.28 -4.06
CA ALA A 266 5.47 18.95 -3.99
C ALA A 266 4.31 18.00 -4.34
N ASP A 267 4.51 17.08 -5.29
CA ASP A 267 3.49 16.09 -5.66
C ASP A 267 3.19 15.12 -4.53
N GLN A 268 4.20 14.69 -3.75
CA GLN A 268 3.97 13.87 -2.55
C GLN A 268 3.20 14.63 -1.47
N LEU A 269 3.45 15.94 -1.31
CA LEU A 269 2.69 16.78 -0.38
C LEU A 269 1.23 16.91 -0.84
N ARG A 270 1.02 17.24 -2.12
CA ARG A 270 -0.32 17.28 -2.73
C ARG A 270 -1.07 15.96 -2.56
N PHE A 271 -0.39 14.83 -2.82
CA PHE A 271 -0.96 13.51 -2.65
C PHE A 271 -1.32 13.22 -1.18
N SER A 272 -0.50 13.66 -0.22
CA SER A 272 -0.84 13.54 1.20
C SER A 272 -2.15 14.27 1.52
N TYR A 273 -2.36 15.50 1.03
CA TYR A 273 -3.63 16.20 1.20
C TYR A 273 -4.80 15.43 0.58
N MET A 274 -4.66 14.97 -0.67
CA MET A 274 -5.70 14.18 -1.34
C MET A 274 -6.06 12.90 -0.56
N ALA A 275 -5.06 12.19 -0.04
CA ALA A 275 -5.26 10.96 0.71
C ALA A 275 -5.89 11.22 2.09
N VAL A 276 -5.53 12.32 2.76
CA VAL A 276 -6.18 12.72 4.01
C VAL A 276 -7.64 13.10 3.77
N LEU A 277 -7.92 13.93 2.76
CA LEU A 277 -9.28 14.34 2.40
C LEU A 277 -10.17 13.15 2.05
N GLU A 278 -9.67 12.22 1.23
CA GLU A 278 -10.42 11.03 0.85
C GLU A 278 -10.56 10.04 2.01
N GLY A 279 -9.51 9.85 2.80
CA GLY A 279 -9.54 9.00 3.99
C GLY A 279 -10.49 9.53 5.06
N ALA A 280 -10.61 10.84 5.22
CA ALA A 280 -11.52 11.49 6.16
C ALA A 280 -12.98 11.09 5.88
N LYS A 281 -13.40 11.08 4.61
CA LYS A 281 -14.74 10.64 4.19
C LYS A 281 -15.05 9.20 4.61
N LEU A 282 -14.03 8.34 4.68
CA LEU A 282 -14.18 6.92 5.01
C LEU A 282 -14.25 6.65 6.52
N ILE A 283 -13.64 7.50 7.35
CA ILE A 283 -13.57 7.31 8.82
C ILE A 283 -14.64 8.11 9.57
N LEU A 284 -15.16 9.20 9.00
CA LEU A 284 -16.10 10.07 9.69
C LEU A 284 -17.56 9.59 9.56
N PRO A 285 -18.38 9.68 10.62
CA PRO A 285 -19.75 9.17 10.66
C PRO A 285 -20.70 9.76 9.60
N THR A 286 -20.39 10.93 9.03
CA THR A 286 -21.23 11.58 8.02
C THR A 286 -21.35 10.76 6.73
N SER A 287 -20.47 9.77 6.49
CA SER A 287 -20.59 8.84 5.35
C SER A 287 -21.39 7.57 5.65
N LEU A 288 -21.83 7.32 6.90
CA LEU A 288 -22.70 6.16 7.18
C LEU A 288 -24.06 6.27 6.47
N THR A 289 -24.57 7.50 6.32
CA THR A 289 -25.78 7.78 5.51
C THR A 289 -25.55 7.52 4.02
N GLN A 290 -24.31 7.72 3.54
CA GLN A 290 -23.93 7.48 2.15
C GLN A 290 -23.60 6.02 1.88
N LYS A 291 -23.07 5.30 2.87
CA LYS A 291 -22.84 3.85 2.82
C LYS A 291 -24.16 3.07 2.75
N GLN A 292 -25.22 3.55 3.42
CA GLN A 292 -26.57 3.01 3.22
C GLN A 292 -27.15 3.34 1.84
N MET A 293 -26.92 4.55 1.30
CA MET A 293 -27.38 4.87 -0.06
C MET A 293 -26.64 4.10 -1.17
N LEU A 294 -25.32 3.91 -1.06
CA LEU A 294 -24.51 3.16 -2.04
C LEU A 294 -24.82 1.66 -2.00
N ILE A 295 -25.12 1.10 -0.82
CA ILE A 295 -25.60 -0.29 -0.71
C ILE A 295 -27.04 -0.43 -1.24
N SER A 296 -27.86 0.62 -1.13
CA SER A 296 -29.24 0.62 -1.68
C SER A 296 -29.34 0.95 -3.18
N THR A 297 -28.26 1.38 -3.84
CA THR A 297 -28.27 1.69 -5.29
C THR A 297 -27.62 0.61 -6.17
N GLU A 298 -27.01 -0.43 -5.61
CA GLU A 298 -26.55 -1.59 -6.39
C GLU A 298 -27.59 -2.72 -6.53
N ASP A 299 -28.78 -2.60 -5.91
CA ASP A 299 -29.85 -3.61 -5.98
C ASP A 299 -31.19 -3.04 -6.52
N PHE A 300 -31.17 -2.40 -7.70
CA PHE A 300 -32.40 -2.23 -8.50
C PHE A 300 -32.07 -2.20 -10.00
N GLU A 301 -31.85 -3.37 -10.59
CA GLU A 301 -32.36 -3.58 -11.96
C GLU A 301 -33.88 -3.76 -11.86
N PRO A 302 -34.70 -3.07 -12.66
CA PRO A 302 -36.11 -3.37 -12.75
C PRO A 302 -36.28 -4.73 -13.44
N ASP A 303 -36.78 -5.72 -12.70
CA ASP A 303 -37.16 -7.05 -13.18
C ASP A 303 -38.01 -6.95 -14.46
N LEU A 304 -37.41 -7.27 -15.60
CA LEU A 304 -38.16 -7.65 -16.80
C LEU A 304 -38.66 -9.09 -16.59
N PRO A 305 -39.95 -9.38 -16.82
CA PRO A 305 -40.46 -10.73 -16.67
C PRO A 305 -39.82 -11.68 -17.70
N PRO A 306 -39.60 -12.97 -17.34
CA PRO A 306 -38.88 -13.92 -18.18
C PRO A 306 -39.66 -14.23 -19.48
N PRO A 307 -38.97 -14.55 -20.59
CA PRO A 307 -39.61 -14.87 -21.85
C PRO A 307 -40.41 -16.18 -21.76
N SER A 308 -41.54 -16.23 -22.47
CA SER A 308 -42.47 -17.35 -22.47
C SER A 308 -41.86 -18.61 -23.11
N PRO A 309 -42.15 -19.82 -22.59
CA PRO A 309 -41.70 -21.07 -23.21
C PRO A 309 -42.44 -21.35 -24.53
N PRO A 310 -41.82 -22.09 -25.47
CA PRO A 310 -42.43 -22.38 -26.77
C PRO A 310 -43.65 -23.32 -26.65
N PRO A 311 -44.66 -23.19 -27.52
CA PRO A 311 -45.88 -23.97 -27.41
C PRO A 311 -45.61 -25.45 -27.76
N ARG A 312 -46.04 -26.36 -26.87
CA ARG A 312 -46.17 -27.80 -27.18
C ARG A 312 -47.64 -28.15 -27.44
N PRO A 313 -47.90 -29.11 -28.35
CA PRO A 313 -49.21 -29.31 -28.95
C PRO A 313 -50.23 -29.91 -27.98
N HIS A 314 -51.48 -29.50 -28.18
CA HIS A 314 -52.66 -30.00 -27.47
C HIS A 314 -52.74 -31.53 -27.48
N HIS A 315 -53.19 -32.13 -26.37
CA HIS A 315 -54.30 -33.08 -26.34
C HIS A 315 -54.68 -33.46 -24.88
N THR A 316 -55.82 -32.92 -24.46
CA THR A 316 -56.96 -33.57 -23.77
C THR A 316 -56.82 -34.37 -22.43
N PHE A 317 -57.71 -33.96 -21.51
CA PHE A 317 -58.48 -34.73 -20.49
C PHE A 317 -58.05 -34.73 -18.99
N LYS A 318 -58.93 -34.05 -18.21
CA LYS A 318 -59.60 -34.39 -16.93
C LYS A 318 -58.84 -34.45 -15.57
N GLU A 319 -59.30 -33.54 -14.68
CA GLU A 319 -59.77 -33.70 -13.28
C GLU A 319 -59.01 -34.68 -12.35
N SER A 320 -58.58 -34.35 -11.12
CA SER A 320 -59.30 -33.74 -9.99
C SER A 320 -58.40 -33.67 -8.74
N LYS A 321 -58.66 -32.69 -7.85
CA LYS A 321 -58.69 -32.66 -6.36
C LYS A 321 -57.72 -33.56 -5.54
N SER A 322 -57.21 -33.25 -4.35
CA SER A 322 -57.30 -32.11 -3.42
C SER A 322 -56.43 -32.44 -2.18
N ASN A 323 -55.92 -31.39 -1.51
CA ASN A 323 -55.72 -31.20 -0.06
C ASN A 323 -54.87 -32.18 0.80
N GLY A 324 -54.06 -31.58 1.69
CA GLY A 324 -53.86 -32.10 3.05
C GLY A 324 -52.44 -32.02 3.61
N GLN A 325 -52.01 -30.82 3.99
CA GLN A 325 -50.96 -30.54 4.99
C GLN A 325 -51.43 -30.93 6.43
N PRO A 326 -50.66 -30.70 7.53
CA PRO A 326 -49.26 -31.05 7.81
C PRO A 326 -49.07 -31.49 9.30
N GLY A 327 -47.82 -31.71 9.74
CA GLY A 327 -47.43 -31.63 11.16
C GLY A 327 -46.11 -32.38 11.40
N SER A 328 -44.98 -31.69 11.64
CA SER A 328 -44.51 -31.20 12.97
C SER A 328 -44.16 -32.36 13.91
N CYS A 329 -43.04 -32.45 14.62
CA CYS A 329 -41.85 -31.63 14.86
C CYS A 329 -40.98 -32.46 15.82
N ALA A 330 -39.66 -32.33 15.70
CA ALA A 330 -38.67 -32.27 16.80
C ALA A 330 -38.49 -33.51 17.71
N GLU A 331 -37.35 -33.80 18.32
CA GLU A 331 -35.92 -33.48 18.20
C GLU A 331 -35.22 -34.58 19.04
N PRO A 332 -33.91 -34.78 18.91
CA PRO A 332 -33.23 -36.04 19.18
C PRO A 332 -32.59 -36.09 20.57
N LEU A 333 -32.16 -37.27 21.03
CA LEU A 333 -30.88 -37.45 21.75
C LEU A 333 -30.56 -38.91 22.12
N LYS A 334 -29.28 -39.22 21.91
CA LYS A 334 -28.36 -40.08 22.69
C LYS A 334 -28.15 -41.56 22.33
N ASN A 335 -26.84 -41.81 22.10
CA ASN A 335 -26.02 -42.97 22.49
C ASN A 335 -26.31 -44.26 21.68
N SER A 336 -25.37 -45.13 21.34
CA SER A 336 -23.99 -45.38 21.75
C SER A 336 -23.38 -46.39 20.76
N GLU A 337 -22.05 -46.39 20.72
CA GLU A 337 -21.05 -47.45 20.40
C GLU A 337 -21.43 -48.81 19.79
N ASP A 338 -20.41 -49.34 19.09
CA ASP A 338 -20.07 -50.74 18.78
C ASP A 338 -20.46 -51.35 17.42
N ASP A 339 -19.44 -51.36 16.56
CA ASP A 339 -18.75 -52.56 16.02
C ASP A 339 -19.45 -53.59 15.10
N LEU A 340 -18.75 -53.81 13.99
CA LEU A 340 -18.46 -55.08 13.31
C LEU A 340 -19.42 -55.67 12.22
N VAL A 341 -18.81 -55.73 11.01
CA VAL A 341 -18.78 -56.85 10.03
C VAL A 341 -19.72 -56.82 8.80
N GLU A 342 -19.04 -56.73 7.66
CA GLU A 342 -19.23 -57.26 6.30
C GLU A 342 -20.63 -57.60 5.74
N GLY A 343 -20.85 -57.13 4.51
CA GLY A 343 -21.36 -58.00 3.44
C GLY A 343 -22.44 -57.42 2.53
N GLY A 344 -22.06 -57.07 1.29
CA GLY A 344 -22.97 -57.19 0.14
C GLY A 344 -22.98 -56.01 -0.85
N PRO A 345 -23.19 -56.27 -2.17
CA PRO A 345 -22.74 -55.41 -3.25
C PRO A 345 -23.85 -54.56 -3.92
N VAL A 346 -23.40 -53.48 -4.56
CA VAL A 346 -23.90 -52.86 -5.82
C VAL A 346 -25.42 -52.63 -5.96
N ASN A 347 -25.82 -51.36 -5.95
CA ASN A 347 -26.68 -50.86 -7.03
C ASN A 347 -26.43 -49.39 -7.37
N GLN A 348 -26.46 -49.12 -8.66
CA GLN A 348 -26.07 -47.89 -9.35
C GLN A 348 -27.08 -46.76 -9.13
N ASN A 349 -26.60 -45.52 -9.01
CA ASN A 349 -27.28 -44.33 -9.51
C ASN A 349 -26.22 -43.26 -9.84
N HIS A 350 -25.71 -43.33 -11.07
CA HIS A 350 -24.97 -42.25 -11.71
C HIS A 350 -25.96 -41.27 -12.36
N SER A 351 -25.47 -40.06 -12.61
CA SER A 351 -26.06 -38.97 -13.42
C SER A 351 -26.86 -37.93 -12.65
N MET A 352 -26.12 -36.98 -12.04
CA MET A 352 -26.50 -35.55 -11.96
C MET A 352 -25.32 -34.63 -11.53
N ASN A 353 -24.15 -35.18 -11.16
CA ASN A 353 -23.07 -34.37 -10.56
C ASN A 353 -21.89 -34.02 -11.51
N GLU A 354 -21.82 -34.56 -12.73
CA GLU A 354 -20.67 -34.29 -13.64
C GLU A 354 -20.79 -32.96 -14.42
N ASN A 355 -21.99 -32.44 -14.66
CA ASN A 355 -22.17 -31.18 -15.41
C ASN A 355 -21.76 -29.91 -14.63
N SER A 356 -21.74 -29.98 -13.30
CA SER A 356 -21.36 -28.84 -12.43
C SER A 356 -19.85 -28.58 -12.43
N GLY A 357 -19.05 -29.65 -12.51
CA GLY A 357 -17.59 -29.57 -12.53
C GLY A 357 -17.06 -28.96 -13.83
N ASP A 358 -17.63 -29.34 -14.96
CA ASP A 358 -17.20 -28.88 -16.29
C ASP A 358 -17.55 -27.41 -16.56
N LEU A 359 -18.71 -26.94 -16.06
CA LEU A 359 -19.09 -25.53 -16.13
C LEU A 359 -18.15 -24.64 -15.30
N ARG A 360 -17.78 -25.07 -14.09
CA ARG A 360 -16.83 -24.35 -13.24
C ARG A 360 -15.42 -24.32 -13.83
N LYS A 361 -15.01 -25.40 -14.50
CA LYS A 361 -13.72 -25.47 -15.21
C LYS A 361 -13.68 -24.51 -16.40
N ARG A 362 -14.73 -24.49 -17.24
CA ARG A 362 -14.85 -23.56 -18.38
C ARG A 362 -14.86 -22.09 -17.94
N GLN A 363 -15.62 -21.76 -16.89
CA GLN A 363 -15.63 -20.40 -16.32
C GLN A 363 -14.27 -19.96 -15.76
N ARG A 364 -13.46 -20.90 -15.25
CA ARG A 364 -12.10 -20.62 -14.77
C ARG A 364 -11.15 -20.38 -15.95
N GLU A 365 -11.24 -21.19 -17.00
CA GLU A 365 -10.44 -21.07 -18.21
C GLU A 365 -10.76 -19.77 -18.98
N GLU A 366 -12.03 -19.38 -19.07
CA GLU A 366 -12.46 -18.09 -19.65
C GLU A 366 -11.92 -16.88 -18.86
N ARG A 367 -11.92 -16.94 -17.51
CA ARG A 367 -11.31 -15.89 -16.68
C ARG A 367 -9.80 -15.79 -16.88
N ILE A 368 -9.11 -16.92 -17.02
CA ILE A 368 -7.66 -16.96 -17.29
C ILE A 368 -7.37 -16.35 -18.68
N ALA A 369 -8.15 -16.73 -19.70
CA ALA A 369 -8.00 -16.21 -21.06
C ALA A 369 -8.28 -14.69 -21.13
N SER A 370 -9.35 -14.21 -20.48
CA SER A 370 -9.68 -12.79 -20.38
C SER A 370 -8.58 -11.99 -19.67
N THR A 371 -8.02 -12.54 -18.59
CA THR A 371 -6.90 -11.91 -17.87
C THR A 371 -5.64 -11.85 -18.73
N ALA A 372 -5.31 -12.93 -19.43
CA ALA A 372 -4.17 -12.97 -20.35
C ALA A 372 -4.31 -11.95 -21.50
N GLN A 373 -5.52 -11.79 -22.04
CA GLN A 373 -5.81 -10.82 -23.09
C GLN A 373 -5.67 -9.36 -22.59
N ARG A 374 -6.13 -9.06 -21.37
CA ARG A 374 -5.92 -7.75 -20.73
C ARG A 374 -4.43 -7.45 -20.47
N VAL A 375 -3.67 -8.44 -20.02
CA VAL A 375 -2.21 -8.30 -19.85
C VAL A 375 -1.51 -8.05 -21.18
N HIS A 376 -1.94 -8.72 -22.26
CA HIS A 376 -1.38 -8.49 -23.59
C HIS A 376 -1.68 -7.07 -24.11
N GLN A 377 -2.91 -6.57 -23.94
CA GLN A 377 -3.28 -5.20 -24.29
C GLN A 377 -2.49 -4.15 -23.48
N MET A 378 -2.26 -4.40 -22.18
CA MET A 378 -1.43 -3.51 -21.35
C MET A 378 0.03 -3.48 -21.83
N LYS A 379 0.61 -4.63 -22.20
CA LYS A 379 1.97 -4.70 -22.77
C LYS A 379 2.08 -3.92 -24.08
N GLN A 380 1.11 -4.06 -24.98
CA GLN A 380 1.09 -3.30 -26.23
C GLN A 380 1.03 -1.78 -25.99
N ARG A 381 0.18 -1.33 -25.05
CA ARG A 381 0.10 0.11 -24.68
C ARG A 381 1.38 0.65 -24.08
N LEU A 382 2.09 -0.15 -23.28
CA LEU A 382 3.40 0.22 -22.73
C LEU A 382 4.44 0.35 -23.85
N THR A 383 4.50 -0.60 -24.77
CA THR A 383 5.42 -0.55 -25.92
C THR A 383 5.12 0.63 -26.85
N ASP A 384 3.85 0.96 -27.09
CA ASP A 384 3.47 2.14 -27.88
C ASP A 384 3.83 3.46 -27.17
N SER A 385 3.72 3.49 -25.84
CA SER A 385 4.14 4.64 -25.02
C SER A 385 5.66 4.83 -25.05
N GLU A 386 6.43 3.75 -24.96
CA GLU A 386 7.88 3.78 -25.10
C GLU A 386 8.32 4.27 -26.48
N ARG A 387 7.70 3.77 -27.57
CA ARG A 387 7.96 4.26 -28.94
C ARG A 387 7.64 5.74 -29.12
N LYS A 388 6.54 6.23 -28.54
CA LYS A 388 6.20 7.66 -28.55
C LYS A 388 7.22 8.50 -27.78
N LYS A 389 7.74 7.98 -26.66
CA LYS A 389 8.76 8.65 -25.85
C LYS A 389 10.12 8.72 -26.53
N GLU A 390 10.54 7.65 -27.21
CA GLU A 390 11.75 7.63 -28.04
C GLU A 390 11.64 8.59 -29.23
N SER A 391 10.49 8.59 -29.93
CA SER A 391 10.20 9.56 -30.99
C SER A 391 10.30 10.99 -30.46
N TRP A 392 9.65 11.29 -29.32
CA TRP A 392 9.70 12.63 -28.73
C TRP A 392 11.13 13.02 -28.29
N ALA A 393 11.91 12.09 -27.73
CA ALA A 393 13.32 12.34 -27.39
C ALA A 393 14.19 12.65 -28.61
N TYR A 394 13.91 12.01 -29.76
CA TYR A 394 14.57 12.30 -31.03
C TYR A 394 14.19 13.67 -31.62
N TRP A 395 12.90 14.04 -31.59
CA TRP A 395 12.41 15.31 -32.16
C TRP A 395 12.65 16.53 -31.27
N ARG A 396 12.74 16.36 -29.95
CA ARG A 396 12.92 17.45 -28.98
C ARG A 396 14.12 18.37 -29.26
N PRO A 397 15.36 17.86 -29.48
CA PRO A 397 16.50 18.73 -29.80
C PRO A 397 16.34 19.43 -31.16
N ILE A 398 15.71 18.77 -32.14
CA ILE A 398 15.47 19.35 -33.48
C ILE A 398 14.52 20.54 -33.39
N LEU A 399 13.38 20.36 -32.70
CA LEU A 399 12.37 21.41 -32.51
C LEU A 399 12.91 22.60 -31.69
N LEU A 400 13.72 22.33 -30.66
CA LEU A 400 14.37 23.38 -29.87
C LEU A 400 15.36 24.20 -30.69
N ASN A 401 16.16 23.55 -31.55
CA ASN A 401 17.12 24.24 -32.42
C ASN A 401 16.44 25.08 -33.50
N VAL A 402 15.33 24.58 -34.08
CA VAL A 402 14.53 25.36 -35.04
C VAL A 402 13.90 26.58 -34.37
N GLY A 403 13.35 26.42 -33.16
CA GLY A 403 12.78 27.54 -32.38
C GLY A 403 13.83 28.60 -32.00
N ALA A 404 15.01 28.17 -31.56
CA ALA A 404 16.11 29.10 -31.25
C ALA A 404 16.61 29.85 -32.51
N GLY A 405 16.73 29.16 -33.65
CA GLY A 405 17.11 29.78 -34.92
C GLY A 405 16.09 30.82 -35.40
N ALA A 406 14.79 30.52 -35.28
CA ALA A 406 13.73 31.47 -35.60
C ALA A 406 13.75 32.71 -34.69
N ALA A 407 13.98 32.54 -33.39
CA ALA A 407 14.07 33.65 -32.44
C ALA A 407 15.27 34.59 -32.75
N VAL A 408 16.42 34.02 -33.12
CA VAL A 408 17.60 34.81 -33.53
C VAL A 408 17.32 35.55 -34.83
N ALA A 409 16.70 34.89 -35.82
CA ALA A 409 16.34 35.53 -37.09
C ALA A 409 15.39 36.71 -36.87
N VAL A 410 14.35 36.55 -36.05
CA VAL A 410 13.43 37.63 -35.68
C VAL A 410 14.16 38.75 -34.94
N GLY A 411 15.03 38.42 -33.98
CA GLY A 411 15.83 39.41 -33.26
C GLY A 411 16.73 40.24 -34.17
N LEU A 412 17.39 39.62 -35.14
CA LEU A 412 18.22 40.30 -36.13
C LEU A 412 17.38 41.17 -37.07
N LEU A 413 16.20 40.70 -37.47
CA LEU A 413 15.27 41.45 -38.34
C LEU A 413 14.73 42.70 -37.63
N VAL A 414 14.39 42.57 -36.34
CA VAL A 414 14.01 43.71 -35.48
C VAL A 414 15.18 44.68 -35.33
N CYS A 415 16.40 44.20 -35.05
CA CYS A 415 17.57 45.07 -34.94
C CYS A 415 17.85 45.84 -36.24
N TRP A 416 17.72 45.18 -37.40
CA TRP A 416 17.89 45.81 -38.71
C TRP A 416 16.83 46.89 -38.98
N MET A 417 15.57 46.64 -38.62
CA MET A 417 14.49 47.63 -38.76
C MET A 417 14.70 48.87 -37.89
N TYR A 418 15.35 48.75 -36.72
CA TYR A 418 15.64 49.88 -35.83
C TYR A 418 16.96 50.61 -36.13
N SER A 419 17.74 50.12 -37.11
CA SER A 419 19.00 50.74 -37.54
C SER A 419 18.94 51.39 -38.93
N GLN A 420 17.74 51.45 -39.52
CA GLN A 420 17.34 52.33 -40.62
C GLN A 420 16.64 53.56 -40.04
#